data_AF-A0A0C5WM75-F1
#
_entry.id   AF-A0A0C5WM75-F1
#
_cell.length_a   1.000
_cell.length_b   1.000
_cell.length_c   1.000
_cell.angle_alpha   90.00
_cell.angle_beta   90.00
_cell.angle_gamma   90.00
#
_symmetry.space_group_name_H-M   'P 1'
#
loop_
_entity.id
_entity.type
_entity.pdbx_description
1 polymer ?
#
loop_
_entity_poly.entity_id
_entity_poly.type
_entity_poly.pdbx_seq_one_letter_code
_entity_poly.pdbx_strand_id
1 'polypeptide(L)'
;MNQQPEPTDNLAQLIGRDLISVSRIPLTLLVLVLISAMGVVLITHHSRQLIAQQEQLLVERDQLDIEWRNQILEESSLAEHSRIERLAEQEMEMQRPSRDSEIIVK
;
A
#
# COMPACT_ATOMS: atom_id res chain seq x y z
N MET A 1 39.27 6.14 77.74
CA MET A 1 39.38 5.20 76.60
C MET A 1 38.28 5.58 75.63
N ASN A 2 38.62 6.34 74.59
CA ASN A 2 37.66 6.98 73.68
C ASN A 2 36.82 5.96 72.93
N GLN A 3 35.51 6.08 73.04
CA GLN A 3 34.55 5.47 72.13
C GLN A 3 34.49 6.33 70.86
N GLN A 4 34.90 5.78 69.72
CA GLN A 4 34.51 6.29 68.40
C GLN A 4 33.63 5.21 67.75
N PRO A 5 32.39 5.55 67.32
CA PRO A 5 31.55 4.58 66.62
C PRO A 5 32.06 4.40 65.18
N GLU A 6 32.17 3.14 64.76
CA GLU A 6 32.46 2.73 63.39
C GLU A 6 31.44 3.34 62.41
N PRO A 7 31.86 3.90 61.26
CA PRO A 7 30.92 4.32 60.23
C PRO A 7 30.28 3.07 59.62
N THR A 8 29.02 2.80 59.96
CA THR A 8 28.20 1.81 59.25
C THR A 8 27.79 2.39 57.89
N ASP A 9 28.77 2.54 57.00
CA ASP A 9 28.48 2.86 55.61
C ASP A 9 27.65 1.71 55.05
N ASN A 10 26.43 2.04 54.61
CA ASN A 10 25.47 1.09 54.06
C ASN A 10 26.08 0.40 52.83
N LEU A 11 26.53 -0.85 52.98
CA LEU A 11 27.11 -1.65 51.90
C LEU A 11 26.17 -1.74 50.68
N ALA A 12 24.85 -1.78 50.91
CA ALA A 12 23.84 -1.73 49.86
C ALA A 12 23.88 -0.41 49.07
N GLN A 13 24.15 0.72 49.73
CA GLN A 13 24.29 2.02 49.05
C GLN A 13 25.62 2.10 48.30
N LEU A 14 26.70 1.50 48.82
CA LEU A 14 27.99 1.46 48.14
C LEU A 14 27.92 0.60 46.86
N ILE A 15 27.34 -0.60 46.95
CA ILE A 15 27.14 -1.49 45.78
C ILE A 15 26.20 -0.86 44.77
N GLY A 16 25.09 -0.24 45.22
CA GLY A 16 24.18 0.47 44.32
C GLY A 16 24.86 1.63 43.59
N ARG A 17 25.69 2.39 44.30
CA ARG A 17 26.45 3.50 43.71
C ARG A 17 27.56 3.02 42.78
N ASP A 18 28.23 1.93 43.10
CA ASP A 18 29.31 1.37 42.29
C ASP A 18 28.78 0.66 41.04
N LEU A 19 27.65 -0.03 41.15
CA LEU A 19 26.91 -0.57 40.01
C LEU A 19 26.48 0.56 39.07
N ILE A 20 25.97 1.69 39.58
CA ILE A 20 25.61 2.87 38.76
C ILE A 20 26.84 3.58 38.20
N SER A 21 27.99 3.55 38.88
CA SER A 21 29.23 4.20 38.42
C SER A 21 29.92 3.41 37.30
N VAL A 22 29.99 2.08 37.44
CA VAL A 22 30.63 1.16 36.49
C VAL A 22 29.67 0.81 35.35
N SER A 23 28.37 0.70 35.62
CA SER A 23 27.37 0.31 34.61
C SER A 23 26.87 1.48 33.75
N ARG A 24 27.54 2.65 33.73
CA ARG A 24 27.06 3.78 32.91
C ARG A 24 26.99 3.44 31.43
N ILE A 25 28.01 2.76 30.89
CA ILE A 25 28.04 2.34 29.49
C ILE A 25 26.95 1.30 29.17
N PRO A 26 26.82 0.17 29.92
CA PRO A 26 25.76 -0.79 29.62
C PRO A 26 24.35 -0.23 29.89
N LEU A 27 24.18 0.68 30.86
CA LEU A 27 22.89 1.31 31.13
C LEU A 27 22.47 2.26 30.00
N THR A 28 23.38 3.09 29.49
CA THR A 28 23.07 3.95 28.33
C THR A 28 22.76 3.13 27.09
N LEU A 29 23.50 2.03 26.88
CA LEU A 29 23.28 1.13 25.75
C LEU A 29 21.94 0.39 25.87
N LEU A 30 21.55 -0.03 27.07
CA LEU A 30 20.22 -0.60 27.34
C LEU A 30 19.12 0.40 26.99
N VAL A 31 19.24 1.65 27.46
CA VAL A 31 18.26 2.71 27.13
C VAL A 31 18.20 2.96 25.62
N LEU A 32 19.35 2.98 24.94
CA LEU A 32 19.41 3.16 23.48
C LEU A 32 18.70 2.03 22.74
N VAL A 33 18.89 0.77 23.18
CA VAL A 33 18.20 -0.40 22.60
C VAL A 33 16.69 -0.32 22.85
N LEU A 34 16.25 0.10 24.03
CA LEU A 34 14.82 0.27 24.32
C LEU A 34 14.19 1.37 23.44
N ILE A 35 14.88 2.49 23.25
CA ILE A 35 14.44 3.57 22.35
C ILE A 35 14.36 3.04 20.91
N SER A 36 15.38 2.29 20.45
CA SER A 36 15.40 1.68 19.14
C SER A 36 14.22 0.71 18.93
N ALA A 37 13.97 -0.17 19.91
CA ALA A 37 12.85 -1.11 19.86
C ALA A 37 11.50 -0.39 19.77
N MET A 38 11.30 0.67 20.55
CA MET A 38 10.10 1.50 20.47
C MET A 38 9.98 2.19 19.10
N GLY A 39 11.09 2.71 18.58
CA GLY A 39 11.16 3.32 17.26
C GLY A 39 10.74 2.36 16.14
N VAL A 40 11.24 1.12 16.16
CA VAL A 40 10.85 0.08 15.19
C VAL A 40 9.35 -0.18 15.23
N VAL A 41 8.75 -0.29 16.43
CA VAL A 41 7.31 -0.52 16.59
C VAL A 41 6.51 0.64 16.00
N LEU A 42 6.89 1.87 16.29
CA LEU A 42 6.24 3.08 15.77
C LEU A 42 6.33 3.17 14.24
N ILE A 43 7.53 2.96 13.68
CA ILE A 43 7.75 2.96 12.24
C ILE A 43 6.90 1.89 11.57
N THR A 44 6.84 0.69 12.14
CA THR A 44 6.04 -0.40 11.57
C THR A 44 4.54 -0.08 11.61
N HIS A 45 4.05 0.53 12.69
CA HIS A 45 2.65 0.95 12.79
C HIS A 45 2.30 2.03 11.76
N HIS A 46 3.16 3.05 11.64
CA HIS A 46 2.97 4.13 10.67
C HIS A 46 3.08 3.61 9.23
N SER A 47 4.03 2.70 8.96
CA SER A 47 4.18 2.06 7.66
C SER A 47 2.92 1.27 7.28
N ARG A 48 2.33 0.50 8.20
CA ARG A 48 1.06 -0.20 7.94
C ARG A 48 -0.07 0.76 7.59
N GLN A 49 -0.18 1.89 8.27
CA GLN A 49 -1.22 2.90 7.97
C GLN A 49 -1.02 3.53 6.59
N LEU A 50 0.21 3.93 6.26
CA LEU A 50 0.54 4.51 4.95
C LEU A 50 0.31 3.52 3.81
N ILE A 51 0.68 2.25 3.99
CA ILE A 51 0.46 1.20 2.99
C ILE A 51 -1.03 0.99 2.77
N ALA A 52 -1.84 0.92 3.83
CA ALA A 52 -3.29 0.76 3.71
C ALA A 52 -3.95 1.91 2.91
N GLN A 53 -3.50 3.15 3.11
CA GLN A 53 -3.99 4.30 2.33
C GLN A 53 -3.59 4.21 0.86
N GLN A 54 -2.35 3.78 0.58
CA GLN A 54 -1.90 3.58 -0.79
C GLN A 54 -2.68 2.47 -1.47
N GLU A 55 -2.91 1.35 -0.80
CA GLU A 55 -3.69 0.22 -1.31
C GLU A 55 -5.13 0.66 -1.66
N GLN A 56 -5.76 1.50 -0.82
CA GLN A 56 -7.10 2.03 -1.11
C GLN A 56 -7.14 2.84 -2.41
N LEU A 57 -6.18 3.75 -2.62
CA LEU A 57 -6.09 4.54 -3.84
C LEU A 57 -5.80 3.69 -5.08
N LEU A 58 -4.98 2.65 -4.93
CA LEU A 58 -4.71 1.70 -6.02
C LEU A 58 -5.98 0.92 -6.42
N VAL A 59 -6.78 0.48 -5.44
CA VAL A 59 -8.05 -0.20 -5.69
C VAL A 59 -9.04 0.73 -6.41
N GLU A 60 -9.14 2.00 -6.01
CA GLU A 60 -9.99 2.98 -6.69
C GLU A 60 -9.55 3.20 -8.14
N ARG A 61 -8.24 3.32 -8.39
CA ARG A 61 -7.68 3.44 -9.73
C ARG A 61 -8.01 2.22 -10.60
N ASP A 62 -7.84 1.01 -10.05
CA ASP A 62 -8.14 -0.22 -10.77
C ASP A 62 -9.63 -0.32 -11.14
N GLN A 63 -10.52 0.13 -10.24
CA GLN A 63 -11.96 0.16 -10.50
C GLN A 63 -12.30 1.12 -11.66
N LEU A 64 -11.73 2.32 -11.67
CA LEU A 64 -11.91 3.29 -12.75
C LEU A 64 -11.34 2.77 -14.08
N ASP A 65 -10.21 2.08 -14.06
CA ASP A 65 -9.62 1.47 -15.27
C ASP A 65 -10.55 0.41 -15.87
N ILE A 66 -11.22 -0.38 -15.03
CA ILE A 66 -12.22 -1.38 -15.47
C ILE A 66 -13.42 -0.68 -16.10
N GLU A 67 -13.96 0.35 -15.46
CA GLU A 67 -15.10 1.12 -15.98
C GLU A 67 -14.78 1.78 -17.32
N TRP A 68 -13.61 2.41 -17.42
CA TRP A 68 -13.12 3.01 -18.65
C TRP A 68 -12.99 2.00 -19.79
N ARG A 69 -12.41 0.82 -19.50
CA ARG A 69 -12.31 -0.27 -20.49
C ARG A 69 -13.67 -0.75 -20.95
N ASN A 70 -14.63 -0.85 -20.04
CA ASN A 70 -16.00 -1.25 -20.37
C ASN A 70 -16.68 -0.21 -21.30
N GLN A 71 -16.52 1.08 -21.00
CA GLN A 71 -17.04 2.16 -21.85
C GLN A 71 -16.42 2.13 -23.26
N ILE A 72 -15.11 1.91 -23.38
CA ILE A 72 -14.46 1.77 -24.69
C ILE A 72 -15.03 0.58 -25.47
N LEU A 73 -15.27 -0.56 -24.81
CA LEU A 73 -15.85 -1.73 -25.46
C LEU A 73 -17.28 -1.47 -25.93
N GLU A 74 -18.07 -0.73 -25.15
CA GLU A 74 -19.42 -0.32 -25.51
C GLU A 74 -19.41 0.61 -26.74
N GLU A 75 -18.55 1.63 -26.75
CA GLU A 75 -18.40 2.53 -27.90
C GLU A 75 -17.88 1.80 -29.14
N SER A 76 -16.89 0.91 -28.99
CA SER A 76 -16.35 0.12 -30.10
C SER A 76 -17.41 -0.82 -30.69
N SER A 77 -18.25 -1.44 -29.86
CA SER A 77 -19.36 -2.27 -30.31
C SER A 77 -20.40 -1.47 -31.08
N LEU A 78 -20.72 -0.25 -30.62
CA LEU A 78 -21.62 0.67 -31.31
C LEU A 78 -21.02 1.19 -32.63
N ALA A 79 -19.71 1.45 -32.66
CA ALA A 79 -19.02 1.99 -33.82
C ALA A 79 -18.78 0.95 -34.93
N GLU A 80 -18.48 -0.30 -34.59
CA GLU A 80 -18.13 -1.32 -35.58
C GLU A 80 -19.34 -1.79 -36.41
N HIS A 81 -20.47 -2.09 -35.76
CA HIS A 81 -21.66 -2.59 -36.46
C HIS A 81 -22.51 -1.47 -37.07
N SER A 82 -22.71 -0.37 -36.33
CA SER A 82 -23.72 0.61 -36.73
C SER A 82 -23.23 1.61 -37.78
N ARG A 83 -21.91 1.84 -37.89
CA ARG A 83 -21.37 2.87 -38.79
C ARG A 83 -21.13 2.38 -40.20
N ILE A 84 -20.71 1.12 -40.37
CA ILE A 84 -20.42 0.55 -41.70
C ILE A 84 -21.72 0.20 -42.42
N GLU A 85 -22.70 -0.39 -41.72
CA GLU A 85 -24.00 -0.76 -42.30
C GLU A 85 -24.81 0.47 -42.72
N ARG A 86 -24.88 1.51 -41.87
CA ARG A 86 -25.58 2.76 -42.22
C ARG A 86 -24.91 3.55 -43.34
N LEU A 87 -23.58 3.57 -43.38
CA LEU A 87 -22.85 4.23 -44.47
C LEU A 87 -23.04 3.49 -45.80
N ALA A 88 -23.09 2.15 -45.78
CA ALA A 88 -23.35 1.35 -46.97
C ALA A 88 -24.80 1.46 -47.48
N GLU A 89 -25.79 1.52 -46.59
CA GLU A 89 -27.19 1.74 -46.99
C GLU A 89 -27.44 3.16 -47.52
N GLN A 90 -26.88 4.19 -46.89
CA GLN A 90 -27.18 5.59 -47.23
C GLN A 90 -26.38 6.15 -48.39
N GLU A 91 -25.07 5.86 -48.49
CA GLU A 91 -24.22 6.42 -49.56
C GLU A 91 -24.19 5.54 -50.82
N MET A 92 -24.48 4.24 -50.70
CA MET A 92 -24.38 3.29 -51.82
C MET A 92 -25.72 2.70 -52.26
N GLU A 93 -26.85 3.17 -51.73
CA GLU A 93 -28.22 2.64 -52.00
C GLU A 93 -28.29 1.10 -51.93
N MET A 94 -27.46 0.47 -51.09
CA MET A 94 -27.39 -0.99 -51.03
C MET A 94 -28.67 -1.55 -50.41
N GLN A 95 -29.55 -2.13 -51.24
CA GLN A 95 -30.67 -2.96 -50.79
C GLN A 95 -30.19 -4.38 -50.51
N ARG A 96 -30.64 -4.94 -49.39
CA ARG A 96 -30.43 -6.35 -49.03
C ARG A 96 -30.96 -7.23 -50.18
N PRO A 97 -30.11 -8.00 -50.88
CA PRO A 97 -30.55 -8.82 -52.01
C PRO A 97 -31.54 -9.87 -51.52
N SER A 98 -32.72 -9.93 -52.15
CA SER A 98 -33.71 -10.97 -51.88
C SER A 98 -33.28 -12.29 -52.55
N ARG A 99 -33.85 -13.42 -52.11
CA ARG A 99 -33.48 -14.78 -52.51
C ARG A 99 -33.43 -15.04 -54.02
N ASP A 100 -34.02 -14.17 -54.84
CA ASP A 100 -34.05 -14.30 -56.30
C ASP A 100 -32.83 -13.70 -57.02
N SER A 101 -31.93 -12.98 -56.34
CA SER A 101 -30.76 -12.33 -56.97
C SER A 101 -29.40 -12.90 -56.56
N GLU A 102 -29.37 -14.08 -55.93
CA GLU A 102 -28.12 -14.74 -55.51
C GLU A 102 -27.56 -15.62 -56.63
N ILE A 103 -26.44 -15.21 -57.23
CA ILE A 103 -25.72 -16.03 -58.22
C ILE A 103 -24.47 -16.60 -57.53
N ILE A 104 -24.49 -17.89 -57.23
CA ILE A 104 -23.35 -18.61 -56.65
C ILE A 104 -22.37 -18.94 -57.77
N VAL A 105 -21.18 -18.33 -57.72
CA VAL A 105 -20.08 -18.63 -58.65
C VAL A 105 -19.14 -19.61 -57.96
N LYS A 106 -18.83 -20.72 -58.65
CA LYS A 106 -18.08 -21.89 -58.15
C LYS A 106 -16.58 -21.76 -58.35
#